data_AF-A0A453P435-F1
#
_entry.id   AF-A0A453P435-F1
#
_cell.length_a   1.000
_cell.length_b   1.000
_cell.length_c   1.000
_cell.angle_alpha   90.00
_cell.angle_beta   90.00
_cell.angle_gamma   90.00
#
_symmetry.space_group_name_H-M   'P 1'
#
loop_
_entity.id
_entity.type
_entity.pdbx_description
1 polymer ?
#
loop_
_entity_poly.entity_id
_entity_poly.type
_entity_poly.pdbx_seq_one_letter_code
_entity_poly.pdbx_strand_id
1 'polypeptide(L)'
;MYEAYSDYESMMNLAEEIVTRCAMATTGKLKIDYQGTEISLERPWRRETMHRLVEEATGVDFNSFGDVESAKNAAKGLLGFKTESSENTSLQACSSVGHVLNEVFETVVESTLVQPTFVLDYPVEISPLAKPHRR
;
A
#
# COMPACT_ATOMS: atom_id res chain seq x y z
N MET A 1 7.13 13.16 -12.82
CA MET A 1 6.40 13.54 -14.05
C MET A 1 5.04 14.06 -13.64
N TYR A 2 4.56 15.14 -14.23
CA TYR A 2 3.22 15.68 -13.98
C TYR A 2 2.53 15.83 -15.35
N GLU A 3 1.26 15.42 -15.44
CA GLU A 3 0.47 15.49 -16.66
C GLU A 3 -0.83 16.26 -16.40
N ALA A 4 -1.03 17.36 -17.13
CA ALA A 4 -2.26 18.15 -17.04
C ALA A 4 -3.43 17.39 -17.69
N TYR A 5 -4.65 17.60 -17.19
CA TYR A 5 -5.87 16.92 -17.66
C TYR A 5 -5.85 15.38 -17.50
N SER A 6 -5.02 14.89 -16.58
CA SER A 6 -4.89 13.47 -16.25
C SER A 6 -5.38 13.18 -14.81
N ASP A 7 -5.62 11.90 -14.52
CA ASP A 7 -5.83 11.38 -13.17
C ASP A 7 -4.85 10.23 -12.85
N TYR A 8 -5.02 9.63 -11.67
CA TYR A 8 -4.11 8.58 -11.20
C TYR A 8 -4.23 7.29 -12.02
N GLU A 9 -5.36 7.00 -12.66
CA GLU A 9 -5.52 5.83 -13.55
C GLU A 9 -4.61 5.94 -14.77
N SER A 10 -4.60 7.12 -15.40
CA SER A 10 -3.67 7.43 -16.49
C SER A 10 -2.21 7.36 -16.03
N MET A 11 -1.90 7.86 -14.82
CA MET A 11 -0.55 7.75 -14.25
C MET A 11 -0.12 6.32 -13.96
N MET A 12 -1.02 5.45 -13.49
CA MET A 12 -0.74 4.03 -13.32
C MET A 12 -0.44 3.36 -14.66
N ASN A 13 -1.26 3.59 -15.68
CA ASN A 13 -1.05 3.03 -17.02
C ASN A 13 0.31 3.47 -17.60
N LEU A 14 0.66 4.74 -17.41
CA LEU A 14 1.93 5.30 -17.85
C LEU A 14 3.13 4.71 -17.08
N ALA A 15 3.00 4.52 -15.76
CA ALA A 15 4.03 3.86 -14.96
C ALA A 15 4.27 2.42 -15.41
N GLU A 16 3.20 1.64 -15.63
CA GLU A 16 3.31 0.28 -16.17
C GLU A 16 3.99 0.27 -17.55
N GLU A 17 3.65 1.21 -18.43
CA GLU A 17 4.24 1.34 -19.76
C GLU A 17 5.73 1.67 -19.70
N ILE A 18 6.14 2.62 -18.85
CA ILE A 18 7.55 2.98 -18.66
C ILE A 18 8.33 1.76 -18.16
N VAL A 19 7.85 1.09 -17.12
CA VAL A 19 8.58 -0.04 -16.52
C VAL A 19 8.69 -1.22 -17.50
N THR A 20 7.61 -1.58 -18.19
CA THR A 20 7.65 -2.66 -19.19
C THR A 20 8.54 -2.34 -20.37
N ARG A 21 8.54 -1.10 -20.87
CA ARG A 21 9.44 -0.68 -21.95
C ARG A 21 10.90 -0.69 -21.51
N CYS A 22 11.21 -0.25 -20.30
CA CYS A 22 12.55 -0.32 -19.74
C CYS A 22 13.04 -1.77 -19.63
N ALA A 23 12.20 -2.68 -19.14
CA ALA A 23 12.53 -4.10 -19.05
C ALA A 23 12.79 -4.69 -20.44
N MET A 24 11.89 -4.47 -21.40
CA MET A 24 12.09 -4.93 -22.78
C MET A 24 13.34 -4.34 -23.44
N ALA A 25 13.66 -3.07 -23.21
CA ALA A 25 14.83 -2.42 -23.79
C ALA A 25 16.16 -2.92 -23.21
N THR A 26 16.15 -3.35 -21.95
CA THR A 26 17.37 -3.74 -21.23
C THR A 26 17.61 -5.26 -21.25
N THR A 27 16.58 -6.06 -21.03
CA THR A 27 16.68 -7.52 -20.92
C THR A 27 15.99 -8.28 -22.06
N GLY A 28 15.15 -7.59 -22.85
CA GLY A 28 14.33 -8.22 -23.90
C GLY A 28 13.19 -9.10 -23.38
N LYS A 29 12.92 -9.09 -22.07
CA LYS A 29 11.93 -9.94 -21.41
C LYS A 29 11.15 -9.16 -20.35
N LEU A 30 9.93 -9.60 -20.06
CA LEU A 30 9.09 -9.06 -18.98
C LEU A 30 9.17 -9.89 -17.69
N LYS A 31 9.74 -11.10 -17.76
CA LYS A 31 10.01 -11.92 -16.59
C LYS A 31 11.47 -11.76 -16.20
N ILE A 32 11.70 -11.33 -14.96
CA ILE A 32 13.02 -11.10 -14.40
C ILE A 32 13.22 -11.97 -13.16
N ASP A 33 14.45 -12.43 -12.94
CA ASP A 33 14.83 -13.04 -11.67
C ASP A 33 15.36 -11.94 -10.74
N TYR A 34 14.77 -11.84 -9.55
CA TYR A 34 15.21 -10.94 -8.50
C TYR A 34 15.49 -11.74 -7.23
N GLN A 35 16.76 -11.92 -6.91
CA GLN A 35 17.22 -12.70 -5.74
C GLN A 35 16.63 -14.12 -5.70
N GLY A 36 16.50 -14.79 -6.86
CA GLY A 36 15.92 -16.14 -6.97
C GLY A 36 14.40 -16.18 -6.98
N THR A 37 13.72 -15.03 -7.01
CA THR A 37 12.27 -14.93 -7.16
C THR A 37 11.94 -14.42 -8.57
N GLU A 38 11.10 -15.14 -9.31
CA GLU A 38 10.62 -14.69 -10.62
C GLU A 38 9.57 -13.58 -10.44
N ILE A 39 9.86 -12.40 -10.97
CA ILE A 39 8.96 -11.25 -11.01
C ILE A 39 8.44 -11.08 -12.44
N SER A 40 7.12 -11.03 -12.59
CA SER A 40 6.49 -10.73 -13.86
C SER A 40 6.14 -9.25 -13.93
N LEU A 41 6.71 -8.55 -14.90
CA LEU A 41 6.38 -7.17 -15.23
C LEU A 41 5.23 -7.07 -16.23
N GLU A 42 4.64 -8.21 -16.63
CA GLU A 42 3.49 -8.23 -17.54
C GLU A 42 2.32 -7.41 -16.99
N ARG A 43 1.68 -6.65 -17.87
CA ARG A 43 0.53 -5.79 -17.56
C ARG A 43 -0.78 -6.56 -17.76
N PRO A 44 -1.86 -6.21 -17.04
CA PRO A 44 -1.94 -5.16 -16.02
C PRO A 44 -1.41 -5.63 -14.66
N TRP A 45 -0.87 -4.69 -13.87
CA TRP A 45 -0.46 -4.99 -12.49
C TRP A 45 -1.67 -5.08 -11.58
N ARG A 46 -1.53 -5.77 -10.45
CA ARG A 46 -2.59 -5.81 -9.44
C ARG A 46 -2.86 -4.39 -8.95
N ARG A 47 -4.12 -3.99 -8.87
CA ARG A 47 -4.56 -2.71 -8.30
C ARG A 47 -5.51 -3.01 -7.16
N GLU A 48 -5.17 -2.59 -5.95
CA GLU A 48 -5.99 -2.88 -4.77
C GLU A 48 -5.90 -1.75 -3.76
N THR A 49 -6.98 -1.52 -3.00
CA THR A 49 -6.98 -0.47 -1.99
C THR A 49 -6.21 -0.89 -0.74
N MET A 50 -5.59 0.08 -0.04
CA MET A 50 -4.89 -0.17 1.22
C MET A 50 -5.81 -0.86 2.24
N HIS A 51 -7.05 -0.40 2.35
CA HIS A 51 -8.06 -0.98 3.25
C HIS A 51 -8.27 -2.46 2.96
N ARG A 52 -8.49 -2.81 1.70
CA ARG A 52 -8.73 -4.20 1.31
C ARG A 52 -7.50 -5.08 1.49
N LEU A 53 -6.31 -4.58 1.18
CA LEU A 53 -5.08 -5.34 1.40
C LEU A 53 -4.85 -5.65 2.89
N VAL A 54 -5.11 -4.68 3.76
CA VAL A 54 -5.02 -4.88 5.22
C VAL A 54 -6.10 -5.83 5.71
N GLU A 55 -7.34 -5.68 5.24
CA GLU A 55 -8.43 -6.60 5.57
C GLU A 55 -8.13 -8.04 5.12
N GLU A 56 -7.60 -8.23 3.91
CA GLU A 56 -7.21 -9.54 3.39
C GLU A 56 -6.10 -10.19 4.22
N ALA A 57 -5.13 -9.41 4.70
CA ALA A 57 -4.01 -9.92 5.48
C ALA A 57 -4.33 -10.16 6.96
N THR A 58 -5.22 -9.33 7.54
CA THR A 58 -5.45 -9.27 8.99
C THR A 58 -6.83 -9.72 9.43
N GLY A 59 -7.80 -9.74 8.51
CA GLY A 59 -9.22 -9.98 8.79
C GLY A 59 -9.93 -8.81 9.47
N VAL A 60 -9.29 -7.65 9.60
CA VAL A 60 -9.85 -6.47 10.28
C VAL A 60 -10.18 -5.38 9.26
N ASP A 61 -11.46 -5.00 9.22
CA ASP A 61 -11.92 -3.84 8.45
C ASP A 61 -11.73 -2.55 9.25
N PHE A 62 -10.72 -1.76 8.87
CA PHE A 62 -10.43 -0.49 9.53
C PHE A 62 -11.44 0.63 9.20
N ASN A 63 -12.27 0.49 8.17
CA ASN A 63 -13.36 1.44 7.90
C ASN A 63 -14.47 1.38 8.96
N SER A 64 -14.56 0.26 9.69
CA SER A 64 -15.58 0.06 10.72
C SER A 64 -15.29 0.82 12.02
N PHE A 65 -14.07 1.32 12.22
CA PHE A 65 -13.70 2.03 13.44
C PHE A 65 -14.14 3.49 13.41
N GLY A 66 -14.93 3.89 14.40
CA GLY A 66 -15.32 5.29 14.63
C GLY A 66 -14.30 6.09 15.45
N ASP A 67 -13.37 5.41 16.14
CA ASP A 67 -12.40 6.03 17.02
C ASP A 67 -10.99 5.44 16.85
N VAL A 68 -9.99 6.26 17.15
CA VAL A 68 -8.57 5.91 16.96
C VAL A 68 -8.12 4.89 18.01
N GLU A 69 -8.68 4.91 19.21
CA GLU A 69 -8.26 4.02 20.30
C GLU A 69 -8.66 2.57 20.00
N SER A 70 -9.86 2.33 19.47
CA SER A 70 -10.32 1.02 19.02
C SER A 70 -9.45 0.48 17.89
N ALA A 71 -9.10 1.34 16.92
CA ALA A 71 -8.21 0.97 15.82
C ALA A 71 -6.80 0.60 16.34
N LYS A 72 -6.24 1.38 17.28
CA LYS A 72 -4.94 1.07 17.92
C LYS A 72 -4.98 -0.26 18.68
N ASN A 73 -6.08 -0.56 19.37
CA ASN A 73 -6.22 -1.82 20.10
C ASN A 73 -6.30 -3.03 19.16
N ALA A 74 -7.03 -2.91 18.06
CA ALA A 74 -7.05 -3.94 17.01
C ALA A 74 -5.65 -4.14 16.40
N ALA A 75 -4.98 -3.04 16.03
CA ALA A 75 -3.61 -3.08 15.49
C ALA A 75 -2.61 -3.76 16.43
N LYS A 76 -2.67 -3.46 17.75
CA LYS A 76 -1.82 -4.12 18.75
C LYS A 76 -1.97 -5.64 18.78
N GLY A 77 -3.21 -6.13 18.64
CA GLY A 77 -3.50 -7.56 18.58
C GLY A 77 -2.93 -8.24 17.33
N LEU A 78 -2.97 -7.55 16.18
CA LEU A 78 -2.48 -8.05 14.89
C LEU A 78 -0.95 -8.08 14.81
N LEU A 79 -0.31 -7.05 15.35
CA LEU A 79 1.15 -6.90 15.32
C LEU A 79 1.86 -7.71 16.41
N GLY A 80 1.11 -8.48 17.21
CA GLY A 80 1.67 -9.38 18.22
C GLY A 80 2.46 -8.67 19.32
N PHE A 81 2.19 -7.37 19.58
CA PHE A 81 2.92 -6.58 20.56
C PHE A 81 2.83 -7.18 21.97
N LYS A 82 3.92 -7.82 22.40
CA LYS A 82 4.26 -7.95 23.81
C LYS A 82 5.00 -6.68 24.24
N THR A 83 4.23 -5.63 24.51
CA THR A 83 4.53 -4.46 25.35
C THR A 83 5.82 -3.62 25.14
N GLU A 84 6.89 -4.06 24.47
CA GLU A 84 8.21 -3.37 24.52
C GLU A 84 9.03 -3.34 23.21
N SER A 85 8.41 -3.16 22.04
CA SER A 85 9.14 -2.91 20.79
C SER A 85 8.95 -1.46 20.29
N SER A 86 9.94 -0.94 19.55
CA SER A 86 9.96 0.42 18.97
C SER A 86 8.68 0.78 18.21
N GLU A 87 8.05 -0.21 17.57
CA GLU A 87 6.83 -0.06 16.78
C GLU A 87 5.59 0.30 17.65
N ASN A 88 5.62 0.05 18.96
CA ASN A 88 4.58 0.53 19.89
C ASN A 88 4.60 2.06 19.94
N THR A 89 5.77 2.68 19.76
CA THR A 89 5.90 4.14 19.76
C THR A 89 5.25 4.75 18.52
N SER A 90 5.41 4.11 17.35
CA SER A 90 4.78 4.54 16.10
C SER A 90 3.26 4.47 16.20
N LEU A 91 2.71 3.34 16.65
CA LEU A 91 1.27 3.20 16.88
C LEU A 91 0.72 4.18 17.92
N GLN A 92 1.50 4.48 18.97
CA GLN A 92 1.08 5.47 19.97
C GLN A 92 1.05 6.89 19.41
N ALA A 93 1.96 7.22 18.48
CA ALA A 93 2.03 8.50 17.80
C ALA A 93 0.91 8.71 16.75
N CYS A 94 0.23 7.66 16.29
CA CYS A 94 -0.87 7.78 15.34
C CYS A 94 -2.01 8.64 15.92
N SER A 95 -2.41 9.67 15.18
CA SER A 95 -3.45 10.63 15.58
C SER A 95 -4.82 10.39 14.94
N SER A 96 -4.90 9.47 13.96
CA SER A 96 -6.14 9.12 13.24
C SER A 96 -6.20 7.63 12.92
N VAL A 97 -7.38 7.13 12.57
CA VAL A 97 -7.57 5.75 12.09
C VAL A 97 -6.75 5.51 10.82
N GLY A 98 -6.67 6.50 9.92
CA GLY A 98 -5.84 6.42 8.72
C GLY A 98 -4.35 6.23 9.00
N HIS A 99 -3.80 6.90 10.02
CA HIS A 99 -2.42 6.65 10.44
C HIS A 99 -2.21 5.23 10.98
N VAL A 100 -3.18 4.70 11.73
CA VAL A 100 -3.11 3.33 12.26
C VAL A 100 -3.19 2.31 11.11
N LEU A 101 -4.08 2.52 10.14
CA LEU A 101 -4.17 1.68 8.95
C LEU A 101 -2.83 1.64 8.19
N ASN A 102 -2.19 2.80 8.01
CA ASN A 102 -0.91 2.88 7.33
C ASN A 102 0.19 2.09 8.05
N GLU A 103 0.30 2.23 9.37
CA GLU A 103 1.28 1.47 10.16
C GLU A 103 1.06 -0.04 10.06
N VAL A 104 -0.20 -0.49 10.10
CA VAL A 104 -0.54 -1.90 9.90
C VAL A 104 -0.19 -2.36 8.48
N PHE A 105 -0.46 -1.53 7.47
CA PHE A 105 -0.09 -1.82 6.09
C PHE A 105 1.42 -1.98 5.92
N GLU A 106 2.22 -1.01 6.38
CA GLU A 106 3.69 -1.03 6.25
C GLU A 106 4.29 -2.26 6.95
N THR A 107 3.78 -2.61 8.13
CA THR A 107 4.35 -3.71 8.92
C THR A 107 3.91 -5.08 8.43
N VAL A 108 2.62 -5.25 8.08
CA VAL A 108 2.03 -6.56 7.82
C VAL A 108 1.93 -6.87 6.32
N VAL A 109 1.62 -5.86 5.50
CA VAL A 109 1.25 -6.06 4.09
C VAL A 109 2.39 -5.75 3.15
N GLU A 110 3.12 -4.65 3.34
CA GLU A 110 4.08 -4.14 2.36
C GLU A 110 5.13 -5.18 1.95
N SER A 111 5.70 -5.90 2.93
CA SER A 111 6.69 -6.94 2.68
C SER A 111 6.16 -8.17 1.92
N THR A 112 4.84 -8.35 1.87
CA THR A 112 4.19 -9.48 1.18
C THR A 112 3.93 -9.19 -0.31
N LEU A 113 3.99 -7.93 -0.72
CA LEU A 113 3.72 -7.49 -2.10
C LEU A 113 4.94 -7.72 -3.00
N VAL A 114 5.15 -8.98 -3.38
CA VAL A 114 6.29 -9.40 -4.22
C VAL A 114 6.10 -9.04 -5.69
N GLN A 115 4.92 -9.31 -6.25
CA GLN A 115 4.61 -8.95 -7.65
C GLN A 115 4.24 -7.46 -7.74
N PRO A 116 4.50 -6.79 -8.89
CA PRO A 116 4.13 -5.40 -9.07
C PRO A 116 2.64 -5.16 -8.75
N THR A 117 2.41 -4.28 -7.78
CA THR A 117 1.08 -4.00 -7.24
C THR A 117 0.96 -2.50 -6.99
N PHE A 118 -0.11 -1.90 -7.51
CA PHE A 118 -0.52 -0.56 -7.11
C PHE A 118 -1.41 -0.65 -5.88
N VAL A 119 -0.98 0.04 -4.84
CA VAL A 119 -1.79 0.27 -3.63
C VAL A 119 -2.52 1.59 -3.80
N LEU A 120 -3.84 1.55 -3.65
CA LEU A 120 -4.74 2.67 -3.90
C LEU A 120 -5.40 3.16 -2.62
N ASP A 121 -6.00 4.34 -2.71
CA ASP A 121 -6.87 4.92 -1.68
C ASP A 121 -6.20 5.03 -0.30
N TYR A 122 -4.98 5.58 -0.33
CA TYR A 122 -4.28 5.99 0.88
C TYR A 122 -5.15 6.97 1.68
N PRO A 123 -5.18 6.86 3.02
CA PRO A 123 -5.90 7.79 3.88
C PRO A 123 -5.54 9.26 3.61
N VAL A 124 -6.52 10.14 3.76
CA VAL A 124 -6.37 11.57 3.49
C VAL A 124 -5.35 12.20 4.45
N GLU A 125 -5.29 11.69 5.68
CA GLU A 125 -4.40 12.18 6.73
C GLU A 125 -2.91 12.03 6.40
N ILE A 126 -2.55 11.02 5.61
CA ILE A 126 -1.18 10.78 5.14
C ILE A 126 -0.93 11.33 3.72
N SER A 127 -1.97 11.88 3.09
CA SER A 127 -1.95 12.33 1.69
C SER A 127 -2.29 13.82 1.55
N PRO A 128 -1.54 14.74 2.21
CA PRO A 128 -1.93 16.16 2.33
C PRO A 128 -1.94 16.93 1.01
N LEU A 129 -1.23 16.43 -0.01
CA LEU A 129 -1.14 17.03 -1.34
C LEU A 129 -2.00 16.31 -2.38
N ALA A 130 -2.58 15.17 -2.04
CA ALA A 130 -3.40 14.41 -2.96
C ALA A 130 -4.78 15.06 -3.09
N LYS A 131 -5.34 15.02 -4.29
CA LYS A 131 -6.75 15.39 -4.49
C LYS A 131 -7.61 14.38 -3.71
N PRO A 132 -8.61 14.83 -2.92
CA PRO A 132 -9.55 13.92 -2.28
C PRO A 132 -10.20 12.97 -3.29
N HIS A 133 -10.45 11.74 -2.86
CA HIS A 133 -11.04 10.71 -3.70
C HIS A 133 -12.38 11.20 -4.33
N ARG A 134 -12.65 10.77 -5.56
CA ARG A 134 -13.90 11.11 -6.25
C ARG A 134 -15.08 10.56 -5.45
N ARG A 135 -16.11 11.38 -5.23
CA ARG A 135 -17.38 10.94 -4.67
C ARG A 135 -18.26 10.33 -5.74
#